data_AF-A0A0X3PU90-F1
#
_entry.id   AF-A0A0X3PU90-F1
#
_cell.length_a   1.000
_cell.length_b   1.000
_cell.length_c   1.000
_cell.angle_alpha   90.00
_cell.angle_beta   90.00
_cell.angle_gamma   90.00
#
_symmetry.space_group_name_H-M   'P 1'
#
loop_
_entity.id
_entity.type
_entity.pdbx_description
1 polymer ?
#
loop_
_entity_poly.entity_id
_entity_poly.type
_entity_poly.pdbx_seq_one_letter_code
_entity_poly.pdbx_strand_id
1 'polypeptide(L)'
;MWQTLERQNGGVEIIKKDSIFCGDAAGREANATNKKDHSCSDRLFAINVGVPFKTPEELWNEKPCNRPLYSLSFDPKKDLTDAVNVSMPSFSAPTSPELLLMVGLPACGKSTFCKNHLEKLGYKIVSRDVTGTVEKCLKQVESFLSAGQSVVIDNTNVDVESRARFLAVAQSMKIPARALLMTTSPGNSRHNEMFRRLTGSSHDKINDMVFNIMKSKYKEPTLAEGFTEILKIPFVPSPPDHLHDLYYQYLLEK
;
A
#
# COMPACT_ATOMS: atom_id res chain seq x y z
N MET A 1 15.55 12.32 -11.44
CA MET A 1 16.29 12.82 -12.62
C MET A 1 15.84 14.23 -13.00
N TRP A 2 14.57 14.45 -13.36
CA TRP A 2 14.09 15.78 -13.78
C TRP A 2 14.38 16.91 -12.78
N GLN A 3 14.10 16.72 -11.49
CA GLN A 3 14.42 17.69 -10.44
C GLN A 3 15.92 18.00 -10.33
N THR A 4 16.79 17.04 -10.69
CA THR A 4 18.24 17.29 -10.74
C THR A 4 18.59 18.14 -11.95
N LEU A 5 17.99 17.87 -13.11
CA LEU A 5 18.12 18.71 -14.29
C LEU A 5 17.69 20.15 -13.97
N GLU A 6 16.49 20.37 -13.42
CA GLU A 6 16.00 21.71 -13.05
C GLU A 6 16.99 22.46 -12.12
N ARG A 7 17.57 21.76 -11.13
CA ARG A 7 18.56 22.36 -10.21
C ARG A 7 19.91 22.63 -10.86
N GLN A 8 20.29 21.86 -11.88
CA GLN A 8 21.61 21.90 -12.52
C GLN A 8 21.56 22.54 -13.93
N ASN A 9 20.45 23.16 -14.31
CA ASN A 9 20.27 23.78 -15.63
C ASN A 9 20.85 25.21 -15.72
N GLY A 10 21.86 25.54 -14.90
CA GLY A 10 22.49 26.87 -14.91
C GLY A 10 21.53 28.04 -14.61
N GLY A 11 20.41 27.79 -13.91
CA GLY A 11 19.38 28.78 -13.64
C GLY A 11 18.46 29.09 -14.84
N VAL A 12 18.62 28.39 -15.97
CA VAL A 12 17.75 28.54 -17.13
C VAL A 12 16.42 27.84 -16.86
N GLU A 13 15.32 28.59 -16.97
CA GLU A 13 13.97 28.06 -16.83
C GLU A 13 13.68 27.03 -17.93
N ILE A 14 13.08 25.89 -17.54
CA ILE A 14 12.67 24.85 -18.48
C ILE A 14 11.18 24.98 -18.76
N ILE A 15 10.85 25.39 -19.99
CA ILE A 15 9.45 25.49 -20.44
C ILE A 15 8.97 24.08 -20.84
N LYS A 16 8.30 23.39 -19.92
CA LYS A 16 7.87 21.98 -20.09
C LYS A 16 7.04 21.72 -21.34
N LYS A 17 6.12 22.64 -21.68
CA LYS A 17 5.26 22.55 -22.87
C LYS A 17 6.03 22.62 -24.20
N ASP A 18 7.20 23.26 -24.19
CA ASP A 18 8.08 23.42 -25.36
C ASP A 18 9.24 22.40 -25.32
N SER A 19 9.28 21.56 -24.27
CA SER A 19 10.21 20.46 -24.10
C SER A 19 9.63 19.16 -24.68
N ILE A 20 10.45 18.12 -24.76
CA ILE A 20 10.02 16.79 -25.17
C ILE A 20 10.80 15.71 -24.42
N PHE A 21 10.10 14.68 -23.95
CA PHE A 21 10.71 13.43 -23.49
C PHE A 21 10.47 12.34 -24.53
N CYS A 22 11.53 11.61 -24.89
CA CYS A 22 11.43 10.55 -25.88
C CYS A 22 12.00 9.24 -25.34
N GLY A 23 11.25 8.16 -25.50
CA GLY A 23 11.64 6.83 -25.02
C GLY A 23 10.78 5.71 -25.62
N ASP A 24 11.31 4.49 -25.62
CA ASP A 24 10.67 3.32 -26.22
C ASP A 24 9.73 2.58 -25.26
N ALA A 25 9.91 2.75 -23.95
CA ALA A 25 9.05 2.22 -22.91
C ALA A 25 7.73 3.00 -22.83
N ALA A 26 6.94 2.88 -23.90
CA ALA A 26 5.73 3.64 -24.13
C ALA A 26 4.46 2.86 -23.78
N GLY A 27 4.59 1.61 -23.32
CA GLY A 27 3.47 0.76 -22.93
C GLY A 27 2.60 0.27 -24.09
N ARG A 28 3.16 0.16 -25.29
CA ARG A 28 2.41 -0.21 -26.50
C ARG A 28 2.14 -1.72 -26.55
N GLU A 29 0.94 -2.10 -26.96
CA GLU A 29 0.57 -3.51 -27.18
C GLU A 29 1.30 -4.12 -28.39
N ALA A 30 1.30 -5.45 -28.44
CA ALA A 30 1.83 -6.19 -29.58
C ALA A 30 0.97 -5.97 -30.83
N ASN A 31 1.59 -6.02 -32.00
CA ASN A 31 0.89 -6.10 -33.28
C ASN A 31 1.52 -7.22 -34.14
N ALA A 32 1.12 -7.32 -35.41
CA ALA A 32 1.59 -8.36 -36.32
C ALA A 32 3.13 -8.38 -36.51
N THR A 33 3.81 -7.25 -36.34
CA THR A 33 5.24 -7.09 -36.63
C THR A 33 6.10 -6.81 -35.40
N ASN A 34 5.51 -6.24 -34.35
CA ASN A 34 6.21 -5.79 -33.16
C ASN A 34 5.63 -6.44 -31.93
N LYS A 35 6.51 -6.87 -31.03
CA LYS A 35 6.13 -7.31 -29.69
C LYS A 35 5.58 -6.12 -28.89
N LYS A 36 4.83 -6.43 -27.83
CA LYS A 36 4.45 -5.42 -26.84
C LYS A 36 5.71 -4.82 -26.21
N ASP A 37 5.64 -3.56 -25.80
CA ASP A 37 6.73 -2.93 -25.04
C ASP A 37 6.92 -3.67 -23.71
N HIS A 38 8.17 -3.71 -23.25
CA HIS A 38 8.51 -4.37 -22.00
C HIS A 38 7.94 -3.62 -20.78
N SER A 39 7.84 -2.29 -20.87
CA SER A 39 7.33 -1.42 -19.81
C SER A 39 6.70 -0.14 -20.40
N CYS A 40 6.25 0.74 -19.50
CA CYS A 40 5.68 2.06 -19.82
C CYS A 40 6.39 3.18 -19.05
N SER A 41 7.58 2.91 -18.50
CA SER A 41 8.31 3.80 -17.59
C SER A 41 8.59 5.16 -18.22
N ASP A 42 8.99 5.22 -19.50
CA ASP A 42 9.29 6.48 -20.19
C ASP A 42 8.06 7.37 -20.34
N ARG A 43 6.93 6.78 -20.77
CA ARG A 43 5.67 7.50 -20.89
C ARG A 43 5.19 7.99 -19.52
N LEU A 44 5.24 7.14 -18.51
CA LEU A 44 4.80 7.48 -17.16
C LEU A 44 5.71 8.55 -16.51
N PHE A 45 7.01 8.50 -16.77
CA PHE A 45 7.95 9.54 -16.37
C PHE A 45 7.59 10.89 -16.99
N ALA A 46 7.32 10.93 -18.30
CA ALA A 46 6.89 12.15 -18.98
C ALA A 46 5.57 12.70 -18.40
N ILE A 47 4.61 11.82 -18.08
CA ILE A 47 3.35 12.19 -17.43
C ILE A 47 3.58 12.77 -16.02
N ASN A 48 4.45 12.16 -15.22
CA ASN A 48 4.79 12.65 -13.88
C ASN A 48 5.43 14.03 -13.92
N VAL A 49 6.31 14.27 -14.89
CA VAL A 49 7.00 15.55 -15.07
C VAL A 49 6.05 16.61 -15.64
N GLY A 50 5.12 16.20 -16.51
CA GLY A 50 4.23 17.09 -17.26
C GLY A 50 4.87 17.63 -18.55
N VAL A 51 5.66 16.79 -19.25
CA VAL A 51 6.26 17.12 -20.56
C VAL A 51 5.62 16.31 -21.69
N PRO A 52 5.53 16.86 -22.91
CA PRO A 52 5.15 16.09 -24.10
C PRO A 52 6.00 14.83 -24.27
N PHE A 53 5.36 13.72 -24.61
CA PHE A 53 6.02 12.43 -24.84
C PHE A 53 5.90 12.02 -26.31
N LYS A 54 6.99 11.48 -26.87
CA LYS A 54 6.98 10.76 -28.15
C LYS A 54 7.79 9.47 -28.04
N THR A 55 7.48 8.49 -28.88
CA THR A 55 8.38 7.35 -29.10
C THR A 55 9.47 7.71 -30.12
N PRO A 56 10.57 6.93 -30.21
CA PRO A 56 11.61 7.21 -31.20
C PRO A 56 11.09 7.22 -32.64
N GLU A 57 10.14 6.34 -32.96
CA GLU A 57 9.53 6.29 -34.29
C GLU A 57 8.68 7.53 -34.59
N GLU A 58 7.98 8.06 -33.59
CA GLU A 58 7.16 9.28 -33.73
C GLU A 58 8.02 10.54 -33.84
N LEU A 59 9.18 10.57 -33.16
CA LEU A 59 10.04 11.73 -33.13
C LEU A 59 10.99 11.82 -34.33
N TRP A 60 11.64 10.72 -34.73
CA TRP A 60 12.66 10.75 -35.79
C TRP A 60 12.20 10.21 -37.14
N ASN A 61 11.19 9.33 -37.16
CA ASN A 61 10.74 8.71 -38.41
C ASN A 61 9.43 9.32 -38.93
N GLU A 62 8.86 10.30 -38.22
CA GLU A 62 7.55 10.93 -38.50
C GLU A 62 6.42 9.91 -38.71
N LYS A 63 6.58 8.69 -38.19
CA LYS A 63 5.59 7.63 -38.30
C LYS A 63 4.73 7.63 -37.04
N PRO A 64 3.42 7.95 -37.14
CA PRO A 64 2.55 7.87 -35.98
C PRO A 64 2.48 6.43 -35.46
N CYS A 65 2.68 6.24 -34.16
CA CYS A 65 2.58 4.94 -33.54
C CYS A 65 1.16 4.72 -33.00
N ASN A 66 0.25 4.29 -33.86
CA ASN A 66 -1.17 4.07 -33.49
C ASN A 66 -1.40 2.73 -32.75
N ARG A 67 -0.41 2.24 -31.99
CA ARG A 67 -0.58 1.02 -31.20
C ARG A 67 -1.37 1.35 -29.92
N PRO A 68 -2.38 0.56 -29.55
CA PRO A 68 -3.06 0.76 -28.29
C PRO A 68 -2.08 0.58 -27.14
N LEU A 69 -2.32 1.30 -26.05
CA LEU A 69 -1.55 1.13 -24.83
C LEU A 69 -2.11 -0.05 -24.04
N TYR A 70 -1.24 -0.83 -23.41
CA TYR A 70 -1.70 -1.84 -22.47
C TYR A 70 -2.32 -1.18 -21.24
N SER A 71 -3.27 -1.86 -20.61
CA SER A 71 -3.81 -1.38 -19.33
C SER A 71 -2.72 -1.39 -18.27
N LEU A 72 -2.60 -0.28 -17.54
CA LEU A 72 -1.89 -0.24 -16.28
C LEU A 72 -2.63 -1.14 -15.28
N SER A 73 -1.86 -1.81 -14.44
CA SER A 73 -2.40 -2.57 -13.30
C SER A 73 -2.78 -1.65 -12.13
N PHE A 74 -2.33 -0.40 -12.17
CA PHE A 74 -2.55 0.63 -11.16
C PHE A 74 -2.39 2.02 -11.79
N ASP A 75 -3.34 2.91 -11.56
CA ASP A 75 -3.32 4.31 -11.95
C ASP A 75 -3.52 5.20 -10.70
N PRO A 76 -2.46 5.83 -10.16
CA PRO A 76 -2.56 6.65 -8.95
C PRO A 76 -3.55 7.80 -9.07
N LYS A 77 -3.79 8.34 -10.27
CA LYS A 77 -4.74 9.45 -10.45
C LYS A 77 -6.19 9.02 -10.32
N LYS A 78 -6.48 7.73 -10.51
CA LYS A 78 -7.82 7.14 -10.43
C LYS A 78 -7.99 6.34 -9.14
N ASP A 79 -7.08 5.40 -8.91
CA ASP A 79 -7.17 4.43 -7.83
C ASP A 79 -6.95 5.05 -6.43
N LEU A 80 -6.28 6.21 -6.35
CA LEU A 80 -6.15 6.97 -5.10
C LEU A 80 -7.29 7.98 -4.91
N THR A 81 -7.87 8.54 -5.97
CA THR A 81 -8.97 9.50 -5.85
C THR A 81 -10.28 8.83 -5.45
N ASP A 82 -10.54 7.62 -5.96
CA ASP A 82 -11.71 6.82 -5.59
C ASP A 82 -11.73 6.46 -4.09
N ALA A 83 -10.57 6.55 -3.43
CA ALA A 83 -10.37 6.20 -2.03
C ALA A 83 -10.67 7.36 -1.04
N VAL A 84 -10.94 8.58 -1.52
CA VAL A 84 -11.08 9.77 -0.65
C VAL A 84 -12.49 9.94 -0.04
N ASN A 85 -13.53 9.34 -0.63
CA ASN A 85 -14.92 9.54 -0.24
C ASN A 85 -15.54 8.34 0.51
N VAL A 86 -14.75 7.64 1.34
CA VAL A 86 -15.25 6.46 2.07
C VAL A 86 -15.34 6.75 3.56
N SER A 87 -16.49 6.44 4.16
CA SER A 87 -16.70 6.58 5.61
C SER A 87 -15.83 5.57 6.36
N MET A 88 -14.96 6.07 7.24
CA MET A 88 -14.23 5.23 8.19
C MET A 88 -15.16 4.76 9.32
N PRO A 89 -15.01 3.52 9.81
CA PRO A 89 -15.66 3.11 11.05
C PRO A 89 -15.18 4.00 12.21
N SER A 90 -16.10 4.40 13.09
CA SER A 90 -15.76 5.14 14.30
C SER A 90 -15.22 4.18 15.36
N PHE A 91 -14.11 4.56 16.00
CA PHE A 91 -13.55 3.84 17.14
C PHE A 91 -13.64 4.73 18.38
N SER A 92 -14.01 4.13 19.51
CA SER A 92 -14.02 4.77 20.82
C SER A 92 -13.03 4.11 21.75
N ALA A 93 -12.73 4.76 22.87
CA ALA A 93 -11.94 4.14 23.92
C ALA A 93 -12.62 2.83 24.38
N PRO A 94 -11.87 1.74 24.59
CA PRO A 94 -12.44 0.48 25.00
C PRO A 94 -12.97 0.58 26.43
N THR A 95 -14.22 0.17 26.64
CA THR A 95 -14.85 0.12 27.96
C THR A 95 -14.64 -1.22 28.68
N SER A 96 -14.22 -2.24 27.94
CA SER A 96 -13.88 -3.58 28.42
C SER A 96 -12.73 -4.15 27.58
N PRO A 97 -11.95 -5.11 28.11
CA PRO A 97 -10.88 -5.76 27.37
C PRO A 97 -11.41 -6.40 26.09
N GLU A 98 -10.71 -6.18 24.98
CA GLU A 98 -10.97 -6.85 23.71
C GLU A 98 -9.66 -7.07 22.94
N LEU A 99 -9.71 -7.99 21.98
CA LEU A 99 -8.61 -8.26 21.07
C LEU A 99 -8.97 -7.82 19.64
N LEU A 100 -8.18 -6.94 19.06
CA LEU A 100 -8.29 -6.53 17.66
C LEU A 100 -7.21 -7.20 16.82
N LEU A 101 -7.58 -7.82 15.71
CA LEU A 101 -6.63 -8.37 14.74
C LEU A 101 -6.67 -7.52 13.47
N MET A 102 -5.57 -6.83 13.16
CA MET A 102 -5.42 -6.25 11.83
C MET A 102 -5.27 -7.36 10.79
N VAL A 103 -6.03 -7.27 9.69
CA VAL A 103 -5.95 -8.23 8.59
C VAL A 103 -5.77 -7.45 7.29
N GLY A 104 -4.71 -7.76 6.54
CA GLY A 104 -4.48 -7.12 5.25
C GLY A 104 -3.07 -7.30 4.72
N LEU A 105 -2.91 -7.05 3.42
CA LEU A 105 -1.64 -7.19 2.72
C LEU A 105 -0.53 -6.31 3.35
N PRO A 106 0.75 -6.69 3.23
CA PRO A 106 1.84 -5.79 3.58
C PRO A 106 1.70 -4.43 2.89
N ALA A 107 2.18 -3.36 3.54
CA ALA A 107 2.11 -1.97 3.06
C ALA A 107 0.69 -1.39 2.83
N CYS A 108 -0.38 -2.04 3.30
CA CYS A 108 -1.74 -1.48 3.23
C CYS A 108 -2.05 -0.37 4.26
N GLY A 109 -1.12 -0.04 5.16
CA GLY A 109 -1.29 1.04 6.14
C GLY A 109 -1.69 0.63 7.56
N LYS A 110 -1.71 -0.67 7.90
CA LYS A 110 -2.09 -1.17 9.24
C LYS A 110 -1.38 -0.45 10.39
N SER A 111 -0.05 -0.41 10.39
CA SER A 111 0.73 0.21 11.47
C SER A 111 0.44 1.69 11.62
N THR A 112 0.26 2.39 10.49
CA THR A 112 -0.16 3.79 10.48
C THR A 112 -1.55 3.96 11.08
N PHE A 113 -2.49 3.08 10.72
CA PHE A 113 -3.85 3.07 11.25
C PHE A 113 -3.85 2.80 12.77
N CYS A 114 -3.14 1.78 13.23
CA CYS A 114 -3.01 1.43 14.66
C CYS A 114 -2.48 2.62 15.46
N LYS A 115 -1.38 3.24 15.01
CA LYS A 115 -0.77 4.38 15.69
C LYS A 115 -1.69 5.61 15.72
N ASN A 116 -2.33 5.92 14.60
CA ASN A 116 -3.08 7.16 14.45
C ASN A 116 -4.47 7.11 15.09
N HIS A 117 -5.09 5.93 15.17
CA HIS A 117 -6.47 5.75 15.61
C HIS A 117 -6.60 4.93 16.90
N LEU A 118 -5.87 3.81 17.03
CA LEU A 118 -6.10 2.87 18.14
C LEU A 118 -5.23 3.17 19.35
N GLU A 119 -3.95 3.48 19.15
CA GLU A 119 -3.03 3.80 20.25
C GLU A 119 -3.51 5.01 21.06
N LYS A 120 -4.01 6.05 20.37
CA LYS A 120 -4.57 7.26 20.99
C LYS A 120 -5.83 6.98 21.81
N LEU A 121 -6.53 5.88 21.53
CA LEU A 121 -7.71 5.43 22.28
C LEU A 121 -7.35 4.49 23.44
N GLY A 122 -6.06 4.18 23.63
CA GLY A 122 -5.56 3.38 24.74
C GLY A 122 -5.29 1.91 24.41
N TYR A 123 -5.44 1.47 23.15
CA TYR A 123 -5.08 0.11 22.76
C TYR A 123 -3.58 -0.11 22.84
N LYS A 124 -3.17 -1.27 23.35
CA LYS A 124 -1.78 -1.73 23.29
C LYS A 124 -1.50 -2.37 21.94
N ILE A 125 -0.53 -1.84 21.21
CA ILE A 125 -0.11 -2.42 19.92
C ILE A 125 0.91 -3.52 20.18
N VAL A 126 0.66 -4.70 19.63
CA VAL A 126 1.61 -5.83 19.59
C VAL A 126 1.87 -6.19 18.14
N SER A 127 3.14 -6.23 17.75
CA SER A 127 3.55 -6.72 16.43
C SER A 127 4.70 -7.71 16.54
N ARG A 128 4.78 -8.62 15.57
CA ARG A 128 5.88 -9.57 15.44
C ARG A 128 7.18 -8.85 15.09
N ASP A 129 7.10 -7.76 14.34
CA ASP A 129 8.29 -6.99 13.94
C ASP A 129 9.01 -6.40 15.17
N VAL A 130 8.27 -6.08 16.25
CA VAL A 130 8.84 -5.59 17.53
C VAL A 130 9.22 -6.73 18.47
N THR A 131 8.39 -7.77 18.57
CA THR A 131 8.58 -8.87 19.54
C THR A 131 9.48 -10.02 19.02
N GLY A 132 9.71 -10.08 17.71
CA GLY A 132 10.52 -11.07 16.99
C GLY A 132 9.77 -12.37 16.64
N THR A 133 9.24 -13.09 17.65
CA THR A 133 8.61 -14.41 17.44
C THR A 133 7.11 -14.40 17.75
N VAL A 134 6.39 -15.37 17.16
CA VAL A 134 4.93 -15.50 17.36
C VAL A 134 4.62 -15.82 18.82
N GLU A 135 5.46 -16.64 19.47
CA GLU A 135 5.29 -17.02 20.88
C GLU A 135 5.46 -15.83 21.81
N LYS A 136 6.42 -14.93 21.52
CA LYS A 136 6.59 -13.68 22.27
C LYS A 136 5.40 -12.74 22.07
N CYS A 137 4.91 -12.62 20.84
CA CYS A 137 3.65 -11.93 20.53
C CYS A 137 2.49 -12.46 21.38
N LEU A 138 2.26 -13.77 21.37
CA LEU A 138 1.15 -14.40 22.11
C LEU A 138 1.24 -14.15 23.62
N LYS A 139 2.43 -14.30 24.21
CA LYS A 139 2.66 -14.01 25.63
C LYS A 139 2.41 -12.54 25.98
N GLN A 140 2.82 -11.62 25.11
CA GLN A 140 2.59 -10.19 25.32
C GLN A 140 1.10 -9.84 25.25
N VAL A 141 0.37 -10.43 24.29
CA VAL A 141 -1.08 -10.31 24.17
C VAL A 141 -1.76 -10.82 25.44
N GLU A 142 -1.44 -12.04 25.87
CA GLU A 142 -1.99 -12.66 27.08
C GLU A 142 -1.74 -11.81 28.33
N SER A 143 -0.53 -11.27 28.48
CA SER A 143 -0.17 -10.38 29.59
C SER A 143 -1.02 -9.10 29.63
N PHE A 144 -1.19 -8.42 28.51
CA PHE A 144 -2.00 -7.20 28.45
C PHE A 144 -3.49 -7.48 28.68
N LEU A 145 -4.02 -8.53 28.06
CA LEU A 145 -5.41 -8.93 28.26
C LEU A 145 -5.67 -9.31 29.73
N SER A 146 -4.73 -10.00 30.38
CA SER A 146 -4.84 -10.38 31.80
C SER A 146 -4.82 -9.16 32.73
N ALA A 147 -4.14 -8.09 32.32
CA ALA A 147 -4.12 -6.81 33.01
C ALA A 147 -5.37 -5.94 32.72
N GLY A 148 -6.37 -6.48 32.02
CA GLY A 148 -7.60 -5.76 31.68
C GLY A 148 -7.43 -4.71 30.58
N GLN A 149 -6.37 -4.81 29.76
CA GLN A 149 -6.09 -3.86 28.69
C GLN A 149 -6.56 -4.42 27.34
N SER A 150 -7.07 -3.56 26.47
CA SER A 150 -7.38 -3.95 25.09
C SER A 150 -6.15 -3.90 24.21
N VAL A 151 -6.04 -4.88 23.31
CA VAL A 151 -4.83 -5.12 22.51
C VAL A 151 -5.18 -5.14 21.04
N VAL A 152 -4.32 -4.56 20.20
CA VAL A 152 -4.37 -4.73 18.74
C VAL A 152 -3.11 -5.44 18.26
N ILE A 153 -3.30 -6.46 17.42
CA ILE A 153 -2.22 -7.18 16.76
C ILE A 153 -1.98 -6.57 15.38
N ASP A 154 -0.89 -5.83 15.25
CA ASP A 154 -0.43 -5.21 14.00
C ASP A 154 0.52 -6.15 13.24
N ASN A 155 -0.05 -7.27 12.78
CA ASN A 155 0.60 -8.20 11.86
C ASN A 155 -0.19 -8.27 10.55
N THR A 156 0.29 -8.99 9.54
CA THR A 156 -0.44 -9.16 8.29
C THR A 156 -1.64 -10.09 8.41
N ASN A 157 -1.54 -11.14 9.23
CA ASN A 157 -2.61 -12.09 9.58
C ASN A 157 -3.40 -12.59 8.36
N VAL A 158 -2.68 -12.88 7.26
CA VAL A 158 -3.27 -13.15 5.95
C VAL A 158 -4.01 -14.48 5.87
N ASP A 159 -3.62 -15.48 6.66
CA ASP A 159 -4.21 -16.82 6.65
C ASP A 159 -4.94 -17.16 7.97
N VAL A 160 -5.82 -18.16 7.89
CA VAL A 160 -6.66 -18.63 9.01
C VAL A 160 -5.82 -19.18 10.15
N GLU A 161 -4.74 -19.91 9.84
CA GLU A 161 -3.88 -20.53 10.86
C GLU A 161 -3.20 -19.48 11.74
N SER A 162 -2.69 -18.41 11.13
CA SER A 162 -2.07 -17.29 11.84
C SER A 162 -3.05 -16.60 12.78
N ARG A 163 -4.31 -16.43 12.36
CA ARG A 163 -5.37 -15.80 13.17
C ARG A 163 -5.82 -16.71 14.30
N ALA A 164 -5.98 -18.01 14.05
CA ALA A 164 -6.45 -19.00 15.02
C ALA A 164 -5.62 -19.00 16.32
N ARG A 165 -4.30 -18.81 16.22
CA ARG A 165 -3.40 -18.76 17.39
C ARG A 165 -3.76 -17.65 18.37
N PHE A 166 -4.11 -16.46 17.86
CA PHE A 166 -4.50 -15.32 18.68
C PHE A 166 -5.95 -15.42 19.16
N LEU A 167 -6.84 -15.95 18.31
CA LEU A 167 -8.23 -16.20 18.67
C LEU A 167 -8.35 -17.20 19.82
N ALA A 168 -7.50 -18.24 19.84
CA ALA A 168 -7.44 -19.20 20.95
C ALA A 168 -7.11 -18.54 22.30
N VAL A 169 -6.23 -17.52 22.32
CA VAL A 169 -5.89 -16.76 23.54
C VAL A 169 -7.10 -15.94 24.01
N ALA A 170 -7.76 -15.21 23.11
CA ALA A 170 -8.95 -14.44 23.47
C ALA A 170 -10.08 -15.36 23.98
N GLN A 171 -10.28 -16.51 23.32
CA GLN A 171 -11.31 -17.48 23.68
C GLN A 171 -11.07 -18.11 25.06
N SER A 172 -9.84 -18.50 25.39
CA SER A 172 -9.52 -19.09 26.70
C SER A 172 -9.79 -18.12 27.85
N MET A 173 -9.63 -16.82 27.59
CA MET A 173 -9.89 -15.74 28.55
C MET A 173 -11.31 -15.19 28.49
N LYS A 174 -12.18 -15.71 27.60
CA LYS A 174 -13.54 -15.22 27.34
C LYS A 174 -13.60 -13.73 26.94
N ILE A 175 -12.60 -13.27 26.23
CA ILE A 175 -12.48 -11.89 25.74
C ILE A 175 -12.96 -11.84 24.28
N PRO A 176 -13.80 -10.86 23.90
CA PRO A 176 -14.23 -10.72 22.51
C PRO A 176 -13.05 -10.37 21.60
N ALA A 177 -13.02 -10.99 20.42
CA ALA A 177 -12.04 -10.68 19.37
C ALA A 177 -12.74 -10.12 18.13
N ARG A 178 -12.19 -9.07 17.51
CA ARG A 178 -12.69 -8.49 16.26
C ARG A 178 -11.59 -8.43 15.21
N ALA A 179 -11.97 -8.57 13.95
CA ALA A 179 -11.06 -8.39 12.82
C ALA A 179 -11.21 -6.98 12.24
N LEU A 180 -10.08 -6.30 12.02
CA LEU A 180 -10.01 -5.05 11.28
C LEU A 180 -9.42 -5.34 9.89
N LEU A 181 -10.31 -5.54 8.92
CA LEU A 181 -9.96 -5.91 7.56
C LEU A 181 -9.64 -4.66 6.72
N MET A 182 -8.36 -4.45 6.40
CA MET A 182 -7.92 -3.40 5.48
C MET A 182 -8.35 -3.74 4.05
N THR A 183 -9.21 -2.92 3.45
CA THR A 183 -9.72 -3.16 2.08
C THR A 183 -8.81 -2.60 0.98
N THR A 184 -7.59 -2.18 1.34
CA THR A 184 -6.59 -1.65 0.40
C THR A 184 -6.27 -2.65 -0.69
N SER A 185 -6.37 -2.21 -1.94
CA SER A 185 -6.05 -3.06 -3.10
C SER A 185 -4.57 -3.47 -3.13
N PRO A 186 -4.22 -4.55 -3.84
CA PRO A 186 -2.82 -4.92 -4.06
C PRO A 186 -2.01 -3.81 -4.76
N GLY A 187 -2.63 -3.07 -5.68
CA GLY A 187 -2.01 -1.93 -6.37
C GLY A 187 -1.66 -0.81 -5.41
N ASN A 188 -2.62 -0.37 -4.60
CA ASN A 188 -2.42 0.64 -3.55
C ASN A 188 -1.34 0.22 -2.54
N SER A 189 -1.32 -1.07 -2.17
CA SER A 189 -0.32 -1.59 -1.23
C SER A 189 1.11 -1.54 -1.80
N ARG A 190 1.30 -1.92 -3.07
CA ARG A 190 2.59 -1.81 -3.75
C ARG A 190 3.01 -0.36 -3.95
N HIS A 191 2.07 0.50 -4.30
CA HIS A 191 2.31 1.92 -4.46
C HIS A 191 2.80 2.56 -3.15
N ASN A 192 2.14 2.24 -2.03
CA ASN A 192 2.57 2.65 -0.70
C ASN A 192 3.97 2.15 -0.34
N GLU A 193 4.28 0.90 -0.64
CA GLU A 193 5.62 0.34 -0.42
C GLU A 193 6.67 1.12 -1.22
N MET A 194 6.41 1.41 -2.50
CA MET A 194 7.34 2.19 -3.32
C MET A 194 7.50 3.62 -2.79
N PHE A 195 6.39 4.29 -2.44
CA PHE A 195 6.44 5.63 -1.84
C PHE A 195 7.27 5.65 -0.56
N ARG A 196 7.10 4.65 0.33
CA ARG A 196 7.90 4.50 1.56
C ARG A 196 9.38 4.32 1.27
N ARG A 197 9.74 3.57 0.21
CA ARG A 197 11.14 3.41 -0.21
C ARG A 197 11.76 4.71 -0.69
N LEU A 198 11.02 5.49 -1.48
CA LEU A 198 11.51 6.76 -2.02
C LEU A 198 11.67 7.83 -0.93
N THR A 199 10.91 7.73 0.15
CA THR A 199 10.83 8.74 1.22
C THR A 199 11.64 8.38 2.47
N GLY A 200 12.36 7.26 2.46
CA GLY A 200 13.29 6.89 3.52
C GLY A 200 12.65 6.29 4.77
N SER A 201 11.54 5.56 4.64
CA SER A 201 10.96 4.83 5.77
C SER A 201 11.95 3.81 6.35
N SER A 202 12.02 3.73 7.68
CA SER A 202 12.88 2.78 8.43
C SER A 202 12.40 1.32 8.39
N HIS A 203 11.34 1.03 7.65
CA HIS A 203 10.76 -0.31 7.56
C HIS A 203 11.55 -1.21 6.60
N ASP A 204 11.71 -2.48 6.96
CA ASP A 204 12.34 -3.48 6.10
C ASP A 204 11.61 -3.61 4.75
N LYS A 205 12.40 -3.65 3.67
CA LYS A 205 11.90 -3.68 2.29
C LYS A 205 11.14 -4.97 2.02
N ILE A 206 9.91 -4.86 1.54
CA ILE A 206 9.10 -6.02 1.15
C ILE A 206 9.25 -6.27 -0.34
N ASN A 207 10.13 -7.19 -0.74
CA ASN A 207 10.29 -7.52 -2.15
C ASN A 207 9.00 -8.12 -2.75
N ASP A 208 8.90 -8.11 -4.09
CA ASP A 208 7.69 -8.55 -4.79
C ASP A 208 7.36 -10.02 -4.57
N MET A 209 8.38 -10.86 -4.38
CA MET A 209 8.18 -12.29 -4.10
C MET A 209 7.44 -12.48 -2.78
N VAL A 210 7.91 -11.83 -1.70
CA VAL A 210 7.28 -11.89 -0.38
C VAL A 210 5.86 -11.33 -0.45
N PHE A 211 5.66 -10.21 -1.13
CA PHE A 211 4.33 -9.65 -1.34
C PHE A 211 3.39 -10.66 -2.03
N ASN A 212 3.86 -11.32 -3.09
CA ASN A 212 3.07 -12.28 -3.85
C ASN A 212 2.76 -13.55 -3.05
N ILE A 213 3.69 -14.03 -2.21
CA ILE A 213 3.45 -15.15 -1.29
C ILE A 213 2.40 -14.78 -0.25
N MET A 214 2.48 -13.58 0.35
CA MET A 214 1.47 -13.13 1.31
C MET A 214 0.10 -12.95 0.65
N LYS A 215 0.08 -12.43 -0.59
CA LYS A 215 -1.15 -12.29 -1.38
C LYS A 215 -1.77 -13.64 -1.73
N SER A 216 -0.98 -14.66 -2.08
CA SER A 216 -1.51 -15.98 -2.41
C SER A 216 -2.06 -16.72 -1.19
N LYS A 217 -1.47 -16.49 0.00
CA LYS A 217 -1.96 -17.03 1.28
C LYS A 217 -3.19 -16.32 1.82
N TYR A 218 -3.50 -15.12 1.32
CA TYR A 218 -4.58 -14.30 1.83
C TYR A 218 -5.94 -15.02 1.76
N LYS A 219 -6.61 -15.07 2.91
CA LYS A 219 -7.99 -15.52 3.10
C LYS A 219 -8.71 -14.46 3.92
N GLU A 220 -9.81 -13.93 3.38
CA GLU A 220 -10.67 -12.98 4.09
C GLU A 220 -11.13 -13.59 5.42
N PRO A 221 -11.11 -12.83 6.54
CA PRO A 221 -11.55 -13.35 7.83
C PRO A 221 -13.05 -13.66 7.82
N THR A 222 -13.46 -14.66 8.58
CA THR A 222 -14.87 -15.05 8.72
C THR A 222 -15.27 -15.19 10.19
N LEU A 223 -16.56 -14.97 10.50
CA LEU A 223 -17.07 -15.14 11.87
C LEU A 223 -16.91 -16.58 12.39
N ALA A 224 -16.90 -17.56 11.48
CA ALA A 224 -16.68 -18.97 11.80
C ALA A 224 -15.30 -19.24 12.43
N GLU A 225 -14.33 -18.34 12.27
CA GLU A 225 -13.03 -18.44 12.93
C GLU A 225 -13.09 -18.13 14.43
N GLY A 226 -14.17 -17.51 14.91
CA GLY A 226 -14.33 -17.07 16.31
C GLY A 226 -14.27 -15.56 16.52
N PHE A 227 -14.33 -14.76 15.44
CA PHE A 227 -14.50 -13.32 15.55
C PHE A 227 -15.94 -12.97 15.96
N THR A 228 -16.07 -12.00 16.86
CA THR A 228 -17.35 -11.40 17.25
C THR A 228 -17.86 -10.41 16.18
N GLU A 229 -16.95 -9.74 15.50
CA GLU A 229 -17.25 -8.76 14.45
C GLU A 229 -16.07 -8.65 13.47
N ILE A 230 -16.38 -8.31 12.21
CA ILE A 230 -15.39 -7.98 11.17
C ILE A 230 -15.69 -6.58 10.66
N LEU A 231 -14.79 -5.65 10.93
CA LEU A 231 -14.87 -4.26 10.48
C LEU A 231 -14.00 -4.07 9.25
N LYS A 232 -14.60 -3.53 8.19
CA LYS A 232 -13.87 -3.16 6.96
C LYS A 232 -13.29 -1.76 7.13
N ILE A 233 -11.97 -1.65 7.03
CA ILE A 233 -11.24 -0.39 7.11
C ILE A 233 -10.91 0.04 5.68
N PRO A 234 -11.58 1.08 5.15
CA PRO A 234 -11.29 1.54 3.81
C PRO A 234 -9.89 2.13 3.73
N PHE A 235 -9.31 2.04 2.54
CA PHE A 235 -8.07 2.74 2.25
C PHE A 235 -8.39 4.22 2.04
N VAL A 236 -7.67 5.10 2.73
CA VAL A 236 -7.75 6.55 2.55
C VAL A 236 -6.32 7.08 2.41
N PRO A 237 -5.93 7.64 1.25
CA PRO A 237 -4.65 8.31 1.07
C PRO A 237 -4.45 9.43 2.07
N SER A 238 -3.31 9.43 2.75
CA SER A 238 -2.92 10.51 3.67
C SER A 238 -1.39 10.71 3.64
N PRO A 239 -0.80 11.04 2.48
CA PRO A 239 0.62 11.37 2.42
C PRO A 239 0.92 12.65 3.21
N PRO A 240 2.15 12.84 3.71
CA PRO A 240 2.57 14.14 4.25
C PRO A 240 2.46 15.25 3.20
N ASP A 241 2.06 16.45 3.61
CA ASP A 241 1.80 17.59 2.70
C ASP A 241 2.97 17.87 1.74
N HIS A 242 4.21 17.88 2.26
CA HIS A 242 5.42 18.12 1.47
C HIS A 242 5.76 17.00 0.48
N LEU A 243 5.06 15.86 0.53
CA LEU A 243 5.21 14.71 -0.37
C LEU A 243 3.91 14.39 -1.11
N HIS A 244 2.89 15.25 -1.01
CA HIS A 244 1.59 15.05 -1.63
C HIS A 244 1.75 14.77 -3.13
N ASP A 245 2.43 15.64 -3.86
CA ASP A 245 2.60 15.48 -5.31
C ASP A 245 3.35 14.21 -5.69
N LEU A 246 4.37 13.82 -4.92
CA LEU A 246 5.10 12.57 -5.14
C LEU A 246 4.18 11.35 -4.96
N TYR A 247 3.26 11.40 -4.01
CA TYR A 247 2.36 10.29 -3.73
C TYR A 247 1.37 10.04 -4.88
N TYR A 248 0.99 11.06 -5.65
CA TYR A 248 0.08 10.93 -6.78
C TYR A 248 0.79 10.73 -8.14
N GLN A 249 2.11 10.55 -8.14
CA GLN A 249 2.88 10.18 -9.32
C GLN A 249 2.79 8.68 -9.61
N TYR A 250 3.03 8.29 -10.85
CA TYR A 250 3.25 6.90 -11.24
C TYR A 250 4.60 6.42 -10.68
N LEU A 251 4.57 5.70 -9.55
CA LEU A 251 5.76 5.18 -8.89
C LEU A 251 6.06 3.72 -9.23
N LEU A 252 5.07 3.00 -9.75
CA LEU A 252 5.19 1.60 -10.12
C LEU A 252 5.54 1.47 -11.59
N GLU A 253 6.63 0.75 -11.87
CA GLU A 253 6.90 0.22 -13.19
C GLU A 253 6.11 -1.08 -13.40
N LYS A 254 5.95 -1.47 -14.67
CA LYS A 254 5.42 -2.78 -15.04
C LYS A 254 6.57 -3.68 -15.48
#